data_AF-A0A1Q3JYS3-F1
#
_entry.id   AF-A0A1Q3JYS3-F1
#
_cell.length_a   1.000
_cell.length_b   1.000
_cell.length_c   1.000
_cell.angle_alpha   90.00
_cell.angle_beta   90.00
_cell.angle_gamma   90.00
#
_symmetry.space_group_name_H-M   'P 1'
#
loop_
_entity.id
_entity.type
_entity.pdbx_description
1 polymer ?
#
loop_
_entity_poly.entity_id
_entity_poly.type
_entity_poly.pdbx_seq_one_letter_code
_entity_poly.pdbx_strand_id
1 'polypeptide(L)'
;MLGYPMGLWWKLPSVETTIFSTVLKLGAAFSFIILLCGIFNVIRMKKHVLVLLSPFFFVLVANSLRLYPLGDRFWVFLAPIITILMARGVFLLCHNVKFKLVTYALPVILLMGPIITSAQLFIDEKEFLPEKRSSQRQTLNYIQANFKPGDVLYVYYTAKPGYILYKTFYHYNFPVILDPDHRLETNNYKEYFSKIKQDLGDLHSVKRIWLLFNYDFQTDIGEAIDTPEWYFNKTKPTDNVVVWFKSFATPVLEKKDSDTHTYCFQINKSP
;
A
#
# COMPACT_ATOMS: atom_id res chain seq x y z
N MET A 1 11.20 -6.27 -0.64
CA MET A 1 10.27 -6.97 -1.53
C MET A 1 10.24 -8.50 -1.38
N LEU A 2 11.34 -9.20 -1.03
CA LEU A 2 11.27 -10.66 -0.74
C LEU A 2 10.60 -11.04 0.60
N GLY A 3 10.39 -10.07 1.50
CA GLY A 3 9.75 -10.31 2.81
C GLY A 3 8.23 -10.50 2.73
N TYR A 4 7.56 -9.78 1.84
CA TYR A 4 6.13 -9.89 1.60
C TYR A 4 5.86 -9.81 0.09
N PRO A 5 5.03 -10.68 -0.50
CA PRO A 5 4.16 -11.68 0.12
C PRO A 5 4.86 -13.02 0.45
N MET A 6 6.07 -13.25 -0.08
CA MET A 6 6.64 -14.61 -0.08
C MET A 6 7.31 -15.04 1.23
N GLY A 7 7.54 -14.14 2.20
CA GLY A 7 8.16 -14.50 3.47
C GLY A 7 9.59 -15.06 3.33
N LEU A 8 10.26 -14.85 2.18
CA LEU A 8 11.60 -15.37 1.91
C LEU A 8 12.69 -14.54 2.58
N TRP A 9 12.39 -13.27 2.86
CA TRP A 9 13.24 -12.42 3.68
C TRP A 9 12.71 -12.44 5.11
N TRP A 10 13.37 -13.20 5.98
CA TRP A 10 12.99 -13.36 7.38
C TRP A 10 13.37 -12.09 8.15
N LYS A 11 12.59 -11.02 8.01
CA LYS A 11 12.67 -9.85 8.89
C LYS A 11 11.91 -10.20 10.16
N LEU A 12 12.60 -10.81 11.13
CA LEU A 12 12.05 -10.94 12.47
C LEU A 12 12.45 -9.69 13.26
N PRO A 13 11.54 -9.09 14.05
CA PRO A 13 11.86 -7.95 14.90
C PRO A 13 13.03 -8.34 15.82
N SER A 14 14.08 -7.51 15.79
CA SER A 14 15.31 -7.52 16.60
C SER A 14 15.41 -8.63 17.66
N VAL A 15 15.63 -9.86 17.23
CA VAL A 15 16.06 -10.92 18.14
C VAL A 15 17.56 -10.70 18.36
N GLU A 16 17.93 -10.17 19.53
CA GLU A 16 19.30 -9.77 19.88
C GLU A 16 20.34 -10.91 19.85
N THR A 17 19.91 -12.16 19.71
CA THR A 17 20.83 -13.30 19.71
C THR A 17 21.49 -13.52 18.34
N THR A 18 22.82 -13.38 18.30
CA THR A 18 23.67 -13.54 17.11
C THR A 18 23.49 -14.88 16.39
N ILE A 19 23.24 -15.97 17.12
CA ILE A 19 23.11 -17.32 16.56
C ILE A 19 21.82 -17.45 15.73
N PHE A 20 20.69 -17.00 16.28
CA PHE A 20 19.41 -17.10 15.59
C PHE A 20 19.43 -16.28 14.29
N SER A 21 19.91 -15.04 14.33
CA SER A 21 20.02 -14.21 13.12
C SER A 21 20.91 -14.84 12.03
N THR A 22 21.95 -15.58 12.42
CA THR A 22 22.83 -16.30 11.49
C THR A 22 22.12 -17.48 10.84
N VAL A 23 21.37 -18.28 11.62
CA VAL A 23 20.56 -19.39 11.11
C VAL A 23 19.48 -18.88 10.14
N LEU A 24 18.84 -17.74 10.44
CA LEU A 24 17.84 -17.14 9.56
C LEU A 24 18.46 -16.68 8.22
N LYS A 25 19.64 -16.03 8.26
CA LYS A 25 20.36 -15.60 7.03
C LYS A 25 20.77 -16.80 6.18
N LEU A 26 21.19 -17.89 6.81
CA LEU A 26 21.48 -19.16 6.13
C LEU A 26 20.22 -19.73 5.47
N GLY A 27 19.04 -19.62 6.11
CA GLY A 27 17.76 -20.04 5.54
C GLY A 27 17.39 -19.31 4.24
N ALA A 28 17.65 -18.00 4.16
CA ALA A 28 17.43 -17.22 2.94
C ALA A 28 18.39 -17.61 1.81
N ALA A 29 19.69 -17.73 2.12
CA ALA A 29 20.69 -18.20 1.15
C ALA A 29 20.35 -19.61 0.64
N PHE A 30 19.87 -20.47 1.54
CA PHE A 30 19.47 -21.83 1.22
C PHE A 30 18.22 -21.90 0.34
N SER A 31 17.22 -21.05 0.61
CA SER A 31 16.04 -20.90 -0.25
C SER A 31 16.43 -20.50 -1.67
N PHE A 32 17.44 -19.62 -1.81
CA PHE A 32 17.97 -19.23 -3.11
C PHE A 32 18.68 -20.37 -3.83
N ILE A 33 19.51 -21.17 -3.12
CA ILE A 33 20.15 -22.37 -3.69
C ILE A 33 19.09 -23.37 -4.19
N ILE A 34 18.06 -23.63 -3.37
CA ILE A 34 16.94 -24.51 -3.74
C ILE A 34 16.24 -23.99 -5.00
N LEU A 35 15.97 -22.68 -5.07
CA LEU A 35 15.37 -22.06 -6.25
C LEU A 35 16.23 -22.27 -7.50
N LEU A 36 17.55 -22.05 -7.40
CA LEU A 36 18.48 -22.29 -8.52
C LEU A 36 18.52 -23.77 -8.93
N CYS A 37 18.53 -24.70 -7.98
CA CYS A 37 18.42 -26.14 -8.26
C CYS A 37 17.12 -26.48 -9.00
N GLY A 38 16.02 -25.83 -8.62
CA GLY A 38 14.72 -25.95 -9.28
C GLY A 38 14.74 -25.47 -10.72
N ILE A 39 15.27 -24.27 -10.95
CA ILE A 39 15.45 -23.68 -12.28
C ILE A 39 16.32 -24.59 -13.15
N PHE A 40 17.46 -25.05 -12.62
CA PHE A 40 18.36 -25.96 -13.33
C PHE A 40 17.68 -27.28 -13.70
N ASN A 41 16.90 -27.87 -12.78
CA ASN A 41 16.15 -29.10 -13.04
C ASN A 41 15.15 -28.91 -14.18
N VAL A 42 14.39 -27.82 -14.15
CA VAL A 42 13.41 -27.49 -15.19
C VAL A 42 14.09 -27.30 -16.54
N ILE A 43 15.18 -26.53 -16.61
CA ILE A 43 15.95 -26.29 -17.85
C ILE A 43 16.41 -27.63 -18.47
N ARG A 44 16.88 -28.58 -17.66
CA ARG A 44 17.28 -29.91 -18.15
C ARG A 44 16.14 -30.74 -18.72
N MET A 45 14.91 -30.57 -18.22
CA MET A 45 13.75 -31.34 -18.68
C MET A 45 13.24 -30.91 -20.07
N LYS A 46 13.59 -29.71 -20.55
CA LYS A 46 13.22 -29.08 -21.85
C LYS A 46 11.71 -28.90 -22.12
N LYS A 47 10.87 -29.89 -21.83
CA LYS A 47 9.45 -30.01 -22.21
C LYS A 47 8.53 -28.93 -21.60
N HIS A 48 8.90 -28.34 -20.47
CA HIS A 48 8.05 -27.39 -19.74
C HIS A 48 8.75 -26.07 -19.40
N VAL A 49 9.96 -25.85 -19.90
CA VAL A 49 10.79 -24.68 -19.57
C VAL A 49 10.11 -23.40 -20.03
N LEU A 50 9.65 -23.38 -21.28
CA LEU A 50 9.03 -22.19 -21.87
C LEU A 50 7.75 -21.81 -21.14
N VAL A 51 6.92 -22.78 -20.76
CA VAL A 51 5.65 -22.52 -20.04
C VAL A 51 5.90 -21.99 -18.63
N LEU A 52 6.90 -22.52 -17.92
CA LEU A 52 7.21 -22.08 -16.55
C LEU A 52 7.96 -20.75 -16.53
N LEU A 53 8.79 -20.46 -17.52
CA LEU A 53 9.57 -19.22 -17.58
C LEU A 53 8.87 -18.09 -18.34
N SER A 54 7.83 -18.38 -19.14
CA SER A 54 7.12 -17.34 -19.89
C SER A 54 6.54 -16.22 -19.02
N PRO A 55 6.02 -16.46 -17.80
CA PRO A 55 5.49 -15.36 -16.99
C PRO A 55 6.58 -14.40 -16.52
N PHE A 56 7.79 -14.90 -16.24
CA PHE A 56 8.95 -14.02 -15.95
C PHE A 56 9.28 -13.16 -17.17
N PHE A 57 9.30 -13.76 -18.37
CA PHE A 57 9.55 -13.03 -19.60
C PHE A 57 8.51 -11.94 -19.86
N PHE A 58 7.21 -12.27 -19.78
CA PHE A 58 6.14 -11.30 -20.00
C PHE A 58 6.13 -10.19 -18.95
N VAL A 59 6.43 -10.51 -17.69
CA VAL A 59 6.56 -9.50 -16.63
C VAL A 59 7.72 -8.54 -16.92
N LEU A 60 8.88 -9.04 -17.35
CA LEU A 60 10.02 -8.20 -17.71
C LEU A 60 9.69 -7.30 -18.91
N VAL A 61 9.05 -7.84 -19.94
CA VAL A 61 8.60 -7.07 -21.11
C VAL A 61 7.59 -5.99 -20.70
N ALA A 62 6.57 -6.33 -19.91
CA ALA A 62 5.55 -5.39 -19.44
C ALA A 62 6.18 -4.25 -18.62
N ASN A 63 7.18 -4.57 -17.81
CA ASN A 63 7.95 -3.58 -17.05
C ASN A 63 8.83 -2.69 -17.94
N SER A 64 9.53 -3.27 -18.91
CA SER A 64 10.35 -2.51 -19.87
C SER A 64 9.49 -1.54 -20.69
N LEU A 65 8.26 -1.92 -21.02
CA LEU A 65 7.29 -1.07 -21.71
C LEU A 65 6.57 -0.07 -20.80
N ARG A 66 6.89 -0.06 -19.48
CA ARG A 66 6.20 0.73 -18.45
C ARG A 66 4.68 0.52 -18.38
N LEU A 67 4.18 -0.55 -18.99
CA LEU A 67 2.77 -0.94 -18.92
C LEU A 67 2.41 -1.45 -17.52
N TYR A 68 3.41 -2.02 -16.85
CA TYR A 68 3.25 -2.54 -15.51
C TYR A 68 4.63 -2.39 -14.80
N PRO A 69 4.86 -1.32 -14.02
CA PRO A 69 6.14 -1.09 -13.33
C PRO A 69 6.32 -2.07 -12.18
N LEU A 70 7.44 -2.80 -12.13
CA LEU A 70 7.78 -3.83 -11.12
C LEU A 70 7.67 -3.32 -9.67
N GLY A 71 6.46 -3.37 -9.13
CA GLY A 71 6.16 -3.08 -7.73
C GLY A 71 5.90 -4.33 -6.90
N ASP A 72 5.40 -4.15 -5.69
CA ASP A 72 5.16 -5.26 -4.75
C ASP A 72 4.13 -6.28 -5.26
N ARG A 73 3.17 -5.86 -6.09
CA ARG A 73 2.09 -6.71 -6.60
C ARG A 73 2.59 -7.79 -7.57
N PHE A 74 3.76 -7.59 -8.18
CA PHE A 74 4.33 -8.51 -9.18
C PHE A 74 4.79 -9.82 -8.56
N TRP A 75 5.34 -9.72 -7.36
CA TRP A 75 5.81 -10.88 -6.63
C TRP A 75 4.67 -11.85 -6.31
N VAL A 76 3.43 -11.36 -6.18
CA VAL A 76 2.24 -12.20 -6.02
C VAL A 76 1.99 -13.05 -7.28
N PHE A 77 2.16 -12.48 -8.48
CA PHE A 77 1.99 -13.22 -9.74
C PHE A 77 3.11 -14.24 -9.98
N LEU A 78 4.34 -13.94 -9.54
CA LEU A 78 5.47 -14.86 -9.66
C LEU A 78 5.49 -15.93 -8.56
N ALA A 79 4.80 -15.71 -7.44
CA ALA A 79 4.83 -16.60 -6.29
C ALA A 79 4.49 -18.06 -6.64
N PRO A 80 3.41 -18.39 -7.37
CA PRO A 80 3.10 -19.78 -7.73
C PRO A 80 4.24 -20.48 -8.48
N ILE A 81 4.88 -19.76 -9.40
CA ILE A 81 5.97 -20.30 -10.23
C ILE A 81 7.22 -20.49 -9.39
N ILE A 82 7.55 -19.51 -8.55
CA ILE A 82 8.67 -19.60 -7.61
C ILE A 82 8.47 -20.78 -6.66
N THR A 83 7.25 -20.98 -6.14
CA THR A 83 6.91 -22.14 -5.30
C THR A 83 7.10 -23.46 -6.05
N ILE A 84 6.64 -23.58 -7.30
CA ILE A 84 6.84 -24.78 -8.13
C ILE A 84 8.34 -25.03 -8.36
N LEU A 85 9.12 -23.99 -8.68
CA LEU A 85 10.56 -24.11 -8.88
C LEU A 85 11.25 -24.54 -7.59
N MET A 86 10.92 -23.95 -6.45
CA MET A 86 11.48 -24.35 -5.16
C MET A 86 11.12 -25.80 -4.81
N ALA A 87 9.88 -26.23 -5.04
CA ALA A 87 9.47 -27.62 -4.85
C ALA A 87 10.27 -28.58 -5.74
N ARG A 88 10.55 -28.21 -6.99
CA ARG A 88 11.41 -28.97 -7.89
C ARG A 88 12.87 -29.02 -7.41
N GLY A 89 13.38 -27.93 -6.85
CA GLY A 89 14.71 -27.87 -6.25
C GLY A 89 14.84 -28.82 -5.06
N VAL A 90 13.87 -28.78 -4.14
CA VAL A 90 13.76 -29.73 -3.02
C VAL A 90 13.71 -31.17 -3.53
N PHE A 91 12.86 -31.44 -4.53
CA PHE A 91 12.76 -32.78 -5.13
C PHE A 91 14.11 -33.26 -5.69
N LEU A 92 14.82 -32.42 -6.47
CA LEU A 92 16.12 -32.77 -7.03
C LEU A 92 17.16 -33.07 -5.94
N LEU A 93 17.21 -32.25 -4.89
CA LEU A 93 18.16 -32.42 -3.80
C LEU A 93 17.86 -33.67 -2.96
N CYS A 94 16.60 -34.02 -2.77
CA CYS A 94 16.20 -35.16 -1.95
C CYS A 94 16.14 -36.49 -2.70
N HIS A 95 15.97 -36.51 -4.02
CA HIS A 95 15.67 -37.72 -4.79
C HIS A 95 16.74 -38.82 -4.62
N ASN A 96 18.01 -38.45 -4.51
CA ASN A 96 19.14 -39.37 -4.43
C ASN A 96 19.75 -39.49 -3.02
N VAL A 97 19.12 -38.89 -2.01
CA VAL A 97 19.66 -38.88 -0.64
C VAL A 97 19.21 -40.13 0.11
N LYS A 98 20.17 -40.94 0.57
CA LYS A 98 19.91 -42.19 1.31
C LYS A 98 19.27 -41.95 2.69
N PHE A 99 19.51 -40.78 3.28
CA PHE A 99 19.03 -40.44 4.63
C PHE A 99 17.63 -39.83 4.59
N LYS A 100 16.61 -40.62 4.97
CA LYS A 100 15.20 -40.18 5.03
C LYS A 100 14.99 -38.93 5.89
N LEU A 101 15.80 -38.75 6.95
CA LEU A 101 15.72 -37.57 7.82
C LEU A 101 15.95 -36.27 7.04
N VAL A 102 16.93 -36.25 6.13
CA VAL A 102 17.25 -35.06 5.32
C VAL A 102 16.10 -34.74 4.36
N THR A 103 15.46 -35.76 3.80
CA THR A 103 14.31 -35.61 2.90
C THR A 103 13.12 -34.91 3.58
N TYR A 104 12.90 -35.18 4.87
CA TYR A 104 11.83 -34.51 5.63
C TYR A 104 12.27 -33.18 6.25
N ALA A 105 13.51 -33.09 6.75
CA ALA A 105 14.03 -31.88 7.38
C ALA A 105 14.11 -30.72 6.39
N LEU A 106 14.45 -30.99 5.13
CA LEU A 106 14.66 -29.97 4.11
C LEU A 106 13.40 -29.11 3.84
N PRO A 107 12.23 -29.68 3.49
CA PRO A 107 10.98 -28.91 3.38
C PRO A 107 10.58 -28.20 4.67
N VAL A 108 10.78 -28.85 5.83
CA VAL A 108 10.40 -28.26 7.13
C VAL A 108 11.20 -26.99 7.41
N ILE A 109 12.53 -27.03 7.24
CA ILE A 109 13.41 -25.86 7.41
C ILE A 109 13.04 -24.75 6.43
N LEU A 110 12.71 -25.10 5.18
CA LEU A 110 12.32 -24.15 4.15
C LEU A 110 11.02 -23.42 4.49
N LEU A 111 10.02 -24.15 4.98
CA LEU A 111 8.69 -23.62 5.32
C LEU A 111 8.64 -22.94 6.69
N MET A 112 9.55 -23.29 7.59
CA MET A 112 9.59 -22.76 8.95
C MET A 112 9.62 -21.22 8.96
N GLY A 113 10.40 -20.61 8.07
CA GLY A 113 10.46 -19.16 7.93
C GLY A 113 9.14 -18.49 7.59
N PRO A 114 8.58 -18.76 6.39
CA PRO A 114 7.29 -18.23 6.00
C PRO A 114 6.19 -18.49 7.03
N ILE A 115 6.19 -19.66 7.70
CA ILE A 115 5.23 -19.99 8.76
C ILE A 115 5.45 -19.09 9.98
N ILE A 116 6.68 -18.97 10.49
CA ILE A 116 6.99 -18.12 11.65
C ILE A 116 6.65 -16.66 11.34
N THR A 117 7.09 -16.14 10.20
CA THR A 117 6.79 -14.76 9.79
C THR A 117 5.29 -14.54 9.64
N SER A 118 4.56 -15.47 9.02
CA SER A 118 3.10 -15.37 8.93
C SER A 118 2.43 -15.39 10.30
N ALA A 119 2.85 -16.29 11.19
CA ALA A 119 2.32 -16.38 12.55
C ALA A 119 2.59 -15.10 13.36
N GLN A 120 3.80 -14.53 13.24
CA GLN A 120 4.12 -13.26 13.89
C GLN A 120 3.27 -12.11 13.36
N LEU A 121 3.06 -12.02 12.04
CA LEU A 121 2.19 -11.02 11.42
C LEU A 121 0.73 -11.17 11.88
N PHE A 122 0.28 -12.38 12.24
CA PHE A 122 -1.04 -12.60 12.84
C PHE A 122 -1.12 -12.24 14.32
N ILE A 123 -0.04 -12.46 15.08
CA ILE A 123 -0.01 -12.21 16.53
C ILE A 123 0.18 -10.71 16.83
N ASP A 124 1.08 -10.05 16.11
CA ASP A 124 1.33 -8.62 16.26
C ASP A 124 0.73 -7.84 15.09
N GLU A 125 -0.51 -7.39 15.28
CA GLU A 125 -1.21 -6.54 14.31
C GLU A 125 -0.43 -5.26 13.95
N LYS A 126 0.48 -4.80 14.81
CA LYS A 126 1.30 -3.60 14.52
C LYS A 126 2.37 -3.89 13.47
N GLU A 127 2.84 -5.13 13.40
CA GLU A 127 3.81 -5.60 12.40
C GLU A 127 3.13 -6.02 11.09
N PHE A 128 1.80 -6.18 11.09
CA PHE A 128 1.03 -6.50 9.90
C PHE A 128 1.00 -5.31 8.93
N LEU A 129 1.96 -5.29 8.00
CA LEU A 129 2.09 -4.27 6.94
C LEU A 129 1.99 -2.84 7.51
N PRO A 130 2.93 -2.42 8.38
CA PRO A 130 2.86 -1.11 9.05
C PRO A 130 2.71 0.05 8.06
N GLU A 131 3.38 -0.05 6.90
CA GLU A 131 3.30 0.93 5.81
C GLU A 131 1.92 0.98 5.11
N LYS A 132 1.07 -0.05 5.28
CA LYS A 132 -0.29 -0.11 4.71
C LYS A 132 -1.38 0.07 5.75
N ARG A 133 -1.01 0.38 7.00
CA ARG A 133 -1.97 0.67 8.04
C ARG A 133 -2.57 2.05 7.80
N SER A 134 -3.88 2.08 7.57
CA SER A 134 -4.59 3.35 7.51
C SER A 134 -4.94 3.87 8.90
N SER A 135 -4.69 5.15 9.14
CA SER A 135 -5.10 5.89 10.33
C SER A 135 -6.41 6.64 10.13
N GLN A 136 -7.08 6.47 8.99
CA GLN A 136 -8.28 7.21 8.65
C GLN A 136 -9.42 7.03 9.66
N ARG A 137 -9.57 5.84 10.27
CA ARG A 137 -10.55 5.63 11.36
C ARG A 137 -10.25 6.53 12.56
N GLN A 138 -9.00 6.58 12.99
CA GLN A 138 -8.55 7.40 14.12
C GLN A 138 -8.72 8.89 13.82
N THR A 139 -8.52 9.30 12.57
CA THR A 139 -8.76 10.67 12.12
C THR A 139 -10.25 11.01 12.10
N LEU A 140 -11.12 10.12 11.61
CA LEU A 140 -12.58 10.32 11.63
C LEU A 140 -13.14 10.36 13.06
N ASN A 141 -12.64 9.51 13.97
CA ASN A 141 -13.00 9.57 15.39
C ASN A 141 -12.56 10.90 16.02
N TYR A 142 -11.38 11.41 15.66
CA TYR A 142 -10.91 12.72 16.11
C TYR A 142 -11.80 13.86 15.59
N ILE A 143 -12.19 13.83 14.31
CA ILE A 143 -13.11 14.80 13.71
C ILE A 143 -14.44 14.76 14.46
N GLN A 144 -15.04 13.57 14.66
CA GLN A 144 -16.30 13.42 15.38
C GLN A 144 -16.25 14.01 16.79
N ALA A 145 -15.17 13.76 17.54
CA ALA A 145 -15.00 14.26 18.90
C ALA A 145 -14.86 15.79 18.97
N ASN A 146 -14.41 16.44 17.88
CA ASN A 146 -14.18 17.89 17.82
C ASN A 146 -15.21 18.64 16.94
N PHE A 147 -16.19 17.91 16.40
CA PHE A 147 -17.22 18.44 15.53
C PHE A 147 -18.18 19.34 16.32
N LYS A 148 -18.52 20.51 15.76
CA LYS A 148 -19.47 21.45 16.38
C LYS A 148 -20.64 21.76 15.43
N PRO A 149 -21.78 22.24 15.95
CA PRO A 149 -22.86 22.71 15.11
C PRO A 149 -22.41 23.82 14.14
N GLY A 150 -22.69 23.62 12.85
CA GLY A 150 -22.24 24.50 11.75
C GLY A 150 -20.93 24.09 11.09
N ASP A 151 -20.33 22.97 11.51
CA ASP A 151 -19.22 22.37 10.80
C ASP A 151 -19.69 21.52 9.60
N VAL A 152 -18.79 21.33 8.64
CA VAL A 152 -18.93 20.34 7.55
C VAL A 152 -17.61 19.62 7.34
N LEU A 153 -17.65 18.34 6.95
CA LEU A 153 -16.47 17.60 6.52
C LEU A 153 -16.39 17.58 4.99
N TYR A 154 -15.32 18.16 4.44
CA TYR A 154 -14.91 17.99 3.05
C TYR A 154 -13.92 16.82 2.95
N VAL A 155 -14.33 15.75 2.28
CA VAL A 155 -13.51 14.55 2.06
C VAL A 155 -12.88 14.65 0.69
N TYR A 156 -11.58 14.86 0.66
CA TYR A 156 -10.79 14.87 -0.57
C TYR A 156 -10.83 13.53 -1.28
N TYR A 157 -10.70 13.51 -2.61
CA TYR A 157 -10.87 12.29 -3.41
C TYR A 157 -9.95 11.16 -2.93
N THR A 158 -8.72 11.48 -2.48
CA THR A 158 -7.76 10.48 -1.98
C THR A 158 -8.22 9.78 -0.69
N ALA A 159 -9.06 10.43 0.12
CA ALA A 159 -9.64 9.85 1.34
C ALA A 159 -11.04 9.27 1.11
N LYS A 160 -11.65 9.44 -0.06
CA LYS A 160 -13.03 9.05 -0.34
C LYS A 160 -13.29 7.55 -0.17
N PRO A 161 -12.47 6.62 -0.72
CA PRO A 161 -12.73 5.18 -0.55
C PRO A 161 -12.74 4.73 0.91
N GLY A 162 -11.75 5.17 1.69
CA GLY A 162 -11.68 4.82 3.11
C GLY A 162 -12.79 5.48 3.93
N TYR A 163 -13.24 6.67 3.56
CA TYR A 163 -14.37 7.33 4.22
C TYR A 163 -15.67 6.56 3.98
N ILE A 164 -15.95 6.15 2.73
CA ILE A 164 -17.16 5.38 2.39
C ILE A 164 -17.20 4.07 3.18
N LEU A 165 -16.05 3.38 3.28
CA LEU A 165 -15.90 2.16 4.07
C LEU A 165 -16.24 2.42 5.54
N TYR A 166 -15.57 3.39 6.17
CA TYR A 166 -15.74 3.65 7.59
C TYR A 166 -17.11 4.23 7.94
N LYS A 167 -17.73 5.03 7.07
CA LYS A 167 -19.11 5.48 7.25
C LYS A 167 -20.10 4.30 7.28
N THR A 168 -19.81 3.22 6.56
CA THR A 168 -20.67 2.02 6.55
C THR A 168 -20.56 1.24 7.86
N PHE A 169 -19.37 1.18 8.46
CA PHE A 169 -19.13 0.43 9.70
C PHE A 169 -19.36 1.26 10.98
N TYR A 170 -19.28 2.58 10.89
CA TYR A 170 -19.33 3.50 12.02
C TYR A 170 -20.37 4.60 11.77
N HIS A 171 -21.17 4.91 12.79
CA HIS A 171 -22.26 5.90 12.70
C HIS A 171 -21.74 7.34 12.84
N TYR A 172 -21.02 7.83 11.82
CA TYR A 172 -20.58 9.23 11.74
C TYR A 172 -21.74 10.15 11.35
N ASN A 173 -22.20 10.98 12.30
CA ASN A 173 -23.35 11.86 12.16
C ASN A 173 -22.93 13.33 11.97
N PHE A 174 -22.25 13.62 10.86
CA PHE A 174 -21.94 15.00 10.48
C PHE A 174 -22.17 15.25 8.99
N PRO A 175 -22.51 16.48 8.58
CA PRO A 175 -22.62 16.85 7.18
C PRO A 175 -21.30 16.61 6.44
N VAL A 176 -21.37 15.98 5.27
CA VAL A 176 -20.19 15.64 4.46
C VAL A 176 -20.37 16.08 3.01
N ILE A 177 -19.30 16.66 2.46
CA ILE A 177 -19.13 16.96 1.05
C ILE A 177 -18.04 16.01 0.52
N LEU A 178 -18.38 15.19 -0.46
CA LEU A 178 -17.44 14.27 -1.10
C LEU A 178 -16.90 14.93 -2.36
N ASP A 179 -15.58 15.01 -2.48
CA ASP A 179 -14.93 15.50 -3.69
C ASP A 179 -15.27 14.57 -4.89
N PRO A 180 -15.84 15.10 -5.98
CA PRO A 180 -16.12 14.33 -7.19
C PRO A 180 -14.87 14.02 -8.01
N ASP A 181 -13.72 14.63 -7.70
CA ASP A 181 -12.45 14.55 -8.43
C ASP A 181 -12.48 15.21 -9.82
N HIS A 182 -12.17 16.50 -9.86
CA HIS A 182 -12.11 17.29 -11.10
C HIS A 182 -10.74 17.29 -11.80
N ARG A 183 -9.78 16.45 -11.39
CA ARG A 183 -8.43 16.48 -11.96
C ARG A 183 -8.43 16.24 -13.47
N LEU A 184 -9.19 15.26 -13.93
CA LEU A 184 -9.25 14.89 -15.36
C LEU A 184 -10.10 15.85 -16.20
N GLU A 185 -10.89 16.72 -15.57
CA GLU A 185 -11.75 17.70 -16.25
C GLU A 185 -11.08 19.07 -16.42
N THR A 186 -9.91 19.27 -15.82
CA THR A 186 -9.24 20.57 -15.72
C THR A 186 -7.79 20.46 -16.16
N ASN A 187 -7.18 21.59 -16.54
CA ASN A 187 -5.80 21.62 -17.05
C ASN A 187 -4.82 22.34 -16.11
N ASN A 188 -5.30 22.90 -15.01
CA ASN A 188 -4.49 23.63 -14.04
C ASN A 188 -5.22 23.79 -12.70
N TYR A 189 -4.46 24.13 -11.66
CA TYR A 189 -4.99 24.34 -10.31
C TYR A 189 -6.04 25.45 -10.21
N LYS A 190 -5.98 26.48 -11.04
CA LYS A 190 -6.95 27.59 -10.98
C LYS A 190 -8.34 27.11 -11.39
N GLU A 191 -8.45 26.36 -12.48
CA GLU A 191 -9.69 25.72 -12.93
C GLU A 191 -10.18 24.68 -11.92
N TYR A 192 -9.27 23.82 -11.45
CA TYR A 192 -9.56 22.79 -10.46
C TYR A 192 -10.18 23.37 -9.18
N PHE A 193 -9.57 24.41 -8.61
CA PHE A 193 -10.09 25.06 -7.43
C PHE A 193 -11.37 25.87 -7.69
N SER A 194 -11.60 26.33 -8.92
CA SER A 194 -12.89 26.93 -9.28
C SER A 194 -14.02 25.91 -9.24
N LYS A 195 -13.75 24.66 -9.65
CA LYS A 195 -14.72 23.55 -9.56
C LYS A 195 -14.97 23.13 -8.13
N ILE A 196 -13.91 22.94 -7.32
CA ILE A 196 -14.07 22.66 -5.89
C ILE A 196 -14.87 23.77 -5.18
N LYS A 197 -14.62 25.04 -5.51
CA LYS A 197 -15.41 26.15 -4.97
C LYS A 197 -16.89 26.05 -5.32
N GLN A 198 -17.21 25.59 -6.53
CA GLN A 198 -18.59 25.35 -6.96
C GLN A 198 -19.24 24.22 -6.15
N ASP A 199 -18.52 23.12 -5.89
CA ASP A 199 -19.03 21.99 -5.10
C ASP A 199 -19.24 22.31 -3.63
N LEU A 200 -18.39 23.18 -3.07
CA LEU A 200 -18.56 23.69 -1.71
C LEU A 200 -19.85 24.53 -1.57
N GLY A 201 -20.38 25.05 -2.67
CA GLY A 201 -21.61 25.85 -2.70
C GLY A 201 -21.54 27.11 -1.83
N ASP A 202 -22.70 27.55 -1.36
CA ASP A 202 -22.80 28.70 -0.46
C ASP A 202 -22.36 28.34 0.96
N LEU A 203 -21.10 28.67 1.27
CA LEU A 203 -20.49 28.50 2.59
C LEU A 203 -21.04 29.48 3.65
N HIS A 204 -22.03 30.31 3.33
CA HIS A 204 -22.57 31.33 4.24
C HIS A 204 -23.12 30.76 5.57
N SER A 205 -23.63 29.53 5.55
CA SER A 205 -24.14 28.84 6.73
C SER A 205 -23.07 28.03 7.47
N VAL A 206 -21.92 27.79 6.83
CA VAL A 206 -20.84 26.96 7.35
C VAL A 206 -19.89 27.83 8.18
N LYS A 207 -19.65 27.41 9.42
CA LYS A 207 -18.69 28.09 10.32
C LYS A 207 -17.29 27.54 10.13
N ARG A 208 -17.17 26.22 10.05
CA ARG A 208 -15.89 25.52 9.94
C ARG A 208 -15.95 24.40 8.90
N ILE A 209 -14.86 24.22 8.17
CA ILE A 209 -14.70 23.11 7.25
C ILE A 209 -13.57 22.23 7.76
N TRP A 210 -13.87 20.95 7.97
CA TRP A 210 -12.87 19.91 8.15
C TRP A 210 -12.42 19.44 6.78
N LEU A 211 -11.13 19.53 6.48
CA LEU A 211 -10.51 18.96 5.30
C LEU A 211 -9.89 17.62 5.69
N LEU A 212 -10.29 16.53 5.05
CA LEU A 212 -9.71 15.20 5.22
C LEU A 212 -9.11 14.73 3.90
N PHE A 213 -7.81 14.40 3.91
CA PHE A 213 -7.14 13.76 2.78
C PHE A 213 -6.15 12.69 3.26
N ASN A 214 -5.88 11.75 2.36
CA ASN A 214 -4.75 10.84 2.49
C ASN A 214 -3.54 11.45 1.76
N TYR A 215 -2.39 11.50 2.41
CA TYR A 215 -1.19 12.14 1.84
C TYR A 215 -0.24 11.15 1.15
N ASP A 216 -0.41 9.85 1.40
CA ASP A 216 0.38 8.76 0.81
C ASP A 216 -0.23 8.27 -0.51
N PHE A 217 -1.56 8.20 -0.60
CA PHE A 217 -2.28 7.85 -1.82
C PHE A 217 -2.62 9.11 -2.61
N GLN A 218 -1.87 9.38 -3.69
CA GLN A 218 -2.10 10.56 -4.53
C GLN A 218 -2.83 10.25 -5.84
N THR A 219 -2.92 8.98 -6.24
CA THR A 219 -3.57 8.53 -7.48
C THR A 219 -4.71 7.56 -7.16
N ASP A 220 -5.75 7.57 -8.01
CA ASP A 220 -6.84 6.61 -7.88
C ASP A 220 -6.45 5.24 -8.48
N ILE A 221 -7.15 4.18 -8.06
CA ILE A 221 -6.89 2.82 -8.51
C ILE A 221 -7.22 2.71 -10.00
N GLY A 222 -6.20 2.38 -10.80
CA GLY A 222 -6.35 2.19 -12.25
C GLY A 222 -6.00 3.43 -13.07
N GLU A 223 -5.69 4.56 -12.42
CA GLU A 223 -5.12 5.72 -13.11
C GLU A 223 -3.67 5.46 -13.53
N ALA A 224 -3.28 6.07 -14.65
CA ALA A 224 -1.88 6.15 -15.02
C ALA A 224 -1.11 6.97 -13.97
N ILE A 225 0.13 6.56 -13.72
CA ILE A 225 1.01 7.25 -12.77
C ILE A 225 1.16 8.72 -13.19
N ASP A 226 1.05 9.62 -12.22
CA ASP A 226 1.21 11.07 -12.39
C ASP A 226 0.28 11.71 -13.43
N THR A 227 -0.91 11.13 -13.65
CA THR A 227 -1.90 11.66 -14.60
C THR A 227 -3.07 12.33 -13.87
N PRO A 228 -3.37 13.62 -14.13
CA PRO A 228 -2.78 14.47 -15.15
C PRO A 228 -1.47 15.16 -14.68
N GLU A 229 -0.52 15.33 -15.60
CA GLU A 229 0.84 15.82 -15.29
C GLU A 229 0.83 17.16 -14.55
N TRP A 230 -0.06 18.09 -14.94
CA TRP A 230 -0.15 19.41 -14.32
C TRP A 230 -0.41 19.35 -12.81
N TYR A 231 -1.12 18.32 -12.35
CA TYR A 231 -1.55 18.16 -10.97
C TYR A 231 -0.40 17.60 -10.11
N PHE A 232 0.38 16.66 -10.65
CA PHE A 232 1.50 16.02 -9.93
C PHE A 232 2.84 16.74 -10.10
N ASN A 233 2.92 17.80 -10.90
CA ASN A 233 4.17 18.52 -11.16
C ASN A 233 4.55 19.45 -9.98
N LYS A 234 5.85 19.46 -9.62
CA LYS A 234 6.56 20.36 -8.68
C LYS A 234 6.33 20.17 -7.18
N THR A 235 5.12 19.91 -6.70
CA THR A 235 4.81 19.78 -5.26
C THR A 235 3.80 18.68 -4.99
N LYS A 236 3.68 18.25 -3.73
CA LYS A 236 2.62 17.30 -3.35
C LYS A 236 1.26 17.98 -3.60
N PRO A 237 0.35 17.36 -4.34
CA PRO A 237 -0.91 18.02 -4.70
C PRO A 237 -1.74 18.46 -3.50
N THR A 238 -1.68 17.69 -2.41
CA THR A 238 -2.32 18.00 -1.12
C THR A 238 -1.86 19.33 -0.54
N ASP A 239 -0.61 19.74 -0.76
CA ASP A 239 -0.08 21.00 -0.26
C ASP A 239 -0.77 22.18 -0.95
N ASN A 240 -1.01 22.07 -2.27
CA ASN A 240 -1.73 23.09 -3.03
C ASN A 240 -3.18 23.22 -2.56
N VAL A 241 -3.84 22.10 -2.22
CA VAL A 241 -5.19 22.10 -1.64
C VAL A 241 -5.20 22.82 -0.29
N VAL A 242 -4.26 22.50 0.60
CA VAL A 242 -4.15 23.14 1.92
C VAL A 242 -3.88 24.65 1.78
N VAL A 243 -2.97 25.05 0.87
CA VAL A 243 -2.70 26.46 0.55
C VAL A 243 -3.96 27.16 0.04
N TRP A 244 -4.73 26.50 -0.82
CA TRP A 244 -5.98 27.05 -1.32
C TRP A 244 -7.02 27.25 -0.22
N PHE A 245 -7.23 26.27 0.68
CA PHE A 245 -8.12 26.44 1.84
C PHE A 245 -7.66 27.58 2.77
N LYS A 246 -6.34 27.73 2.98
CA LYS A 246 -5.75 28.83 3.75
C LYS A 246 -6.00 30.22 3.14
N SER A 247 -6.33 30.31 1.85
CA SER A 247 -6.58 31.60 1.19
C SER A 247 -7.91 32.26 1.59
N PHE A 248 -8.88 31.49 2.07
CA PHE A 248 -10.20 31.99 2.48
C PHE A 248 -10.63 31.55 3.90
N ALA A 249 -9.81 30.74 4.57
CA ALA A 249 -10.11 30.24 5.91
C ALA A 249 -8.86 30.10 6.77
N THR A 250 -9.02 30.23 8.09
CA THR A 250 -7.92 30.17 9.05
C THR A 250 -7.88 28.78 9.73
N PRO A 251 -6.75 28.05 9.72
CA PRO A 251 -6.67 26.77 10.41
C PRO A 251 -6.77 26.94 11.93
N VAL A 252 -7.67 26.20 12.57
CA VAL A 252 -7.91 26.22 14.03
C VAL A 252 -7.46 24.93 14.70
N LEU A 253 -7.64 23.79 14.03
CA LEU A 253 -7.17 22.49 14.50
C LEU A 253 -6.43 21.79 13.36
N GLU A 254 -5.44 20.99 13.72
CA GLU A 254 -4.67 20.17 12.82
C GLU A 254 -4.38 18.84 13.50
N LYS A 255 -4.54 17.74 12.76
CA LYS A 255 -4.09 16.43 13.19
C LYS A 255 -3.44 15.71 12.02
N LYS A 256 -2.22 15.24 12.25
CA LYS A 256 -1.45 14.42 11.33
C LYS A 256 -1.27 13.04 11.94
N ASP A 257 -1.71 12.02 11.21
CA ASP A 257 -1.50 10.61 11.53
C ASP A 257 -0.59 9.96 10.45
N SER A 258 -0.44 8.63 10.44
CA SER A 258 0.53 7.93 9.61
C SER A 258 0.34 8.08 8.10
N ASP A 259 -0.89 8.13 7.61
CA ASP A 259 -1.25 8.21 6.18
C ASP A 259 -2.25 9.33 5.87
N THR A 260 -2.75 9.98 6.93
CA THR A 260 -3.90 10.87 6.89
C THR A 260 -3.56 12.18 7.57
N HIS A 261 -4.06 13.26 6.99
CA HIS A 261 -3.88 14.60 7.52
C HIS A 261 -5.21 15.31 7.46
N THR A 262 -5.63 15.87 8.59
CA THR A 262 -6.84 16.67 8.64
C THR A 262 -6.58 18.05 9.23
N TYR A 263 -7.29 19.03 8.68
CA TYR A 263 -7.32 20.40 9.13
C TYR A 263 -8.76 20.80 9.42
N CYS A 264 -8.99 21.51 10.52
CA CYS A 264 -10.24 22.26 10.72
C CYS A 264 -9.97 23.73 10.42
N PHE A 265 -10.63 24.25 9.39
CA PHE A 265 -10.54 25.64 8.99
C PHE A 265 -11.77 26.40 9.47
N GLN A 266 -11.56 27.56 10.09
CA GLN A 266 -12.60 28.55 10.35
C GLN A 266 -12.74 29.45 9.14
N ILE A 267 -13.92 29.49 8.52
CA ILE A 267 -14.14 30.35 7.35
C ILE A 267 -14.03 31.80 7.79
N ASN A 268 -13.18 32.56 7.09
CA ASN A 268 -13.11 34.00 7.29
C ASN A 268 -14.43 34.55 6.74
N LYS A 269 -15.24 35.20 7.58
CA LYS A 269 -16.42 35.90 7.07
C LYS A 269 -15.93 36.83 5.96
N SER A 270 -16.41 36.63 4.74
CA SER A 270 -16.19 37.61 3.68
C SER A 270 -16.61 38.97 4.24
N PRO A 271 -15.75 40.00 4.16
CA PRO A 271 -16.11 41.35 4.61
C PRO A 271 -17.38 41.84 3.91
#